data_AF-A0A379LL44-F1
#
_entry.id   AF-A0A379LL44-F1
#
_cell.length_a   1.000
_cell.length_b   1.000
_cell.length_c   1.000
_cell.angle_alpha   90.00
_cell.angle_beta   90.00
_cell.angle_gamma   90.00
#
_symmetry.space_group_name_H-M   'P 1'
#
loop_
_entity.id
_entity.type
_entity.pdbx_description
1 polymer ?
#
loop_
_entity_poly.entity_id
_entity_poly.type
_entity_poly.pdbx_seq_one_letter_code
_entity_poly.pdbx_strand_id
1 'polypeptide(L)'
;MGFLNYLLMGALAYAAGWAVRLYVLEKGPKPEQPYSLSHPKIKIYLAIFFGIMLVISALLGKFVLGHEGLDVAFVIVNSLVATFVFSFGLSPDHIRHDLPD
;
A
#
# COMPACT_ATOMS: atom_id res chain seq x y z
N MET A 1 -4.91 0.95 -20.52
CA MET A 1 -5.40 0.04 -19.46
C MET A 1 -6.86 0.31 -19.18
N GLY A 2 -7.68 -0.74 -18.94
CA GLY A 2 -9.09 -0.58 -18.54
C GLY A 2 -9.30 -0.60 -17.01
N PHE A 3 -10.51 -0.30 -16.56
CA PHE A 3 -10.90 -0.28 -15.13
C PHE A 3 -10.50 -1.55 -14.36
N LEU A 4 -10.70 -2.73 -14.97
CA LEU A 4 -10.40 -4.01 -14.34
C LEU A 4 -8.91 -4.15 -13.96
N ASN A 5 -7.99 -3.59 -14.75
CA ASN A 5 -6.56 -3.64 -14.46
C ASN A 5 -6.22 -2.79 -13.24
N TYR A 6 -6.84 -1.61 -13.11
CA TYR A 6 -6.66 -0.75 -11.93
C TYR A 6 -7.27 -1.39 -10.68
N LEU A 7 -8.44 -2.03 -10.81
CA LEU A 7 -9.05 -2.78 -9.72
C LEU A 7 -8.14 -3.93 -9.25
N LEU A 8 -7.59 -4.71 -10.19
CA LEU A 8 -6.67 -5.79 -9.88
C LEU A 8 -5.40 -5.28 -9.19
N MET A 9 -4.85 -4.15 -9.67
CA MET A 9 -3.66 -3.54 -9.08
C MET A 9 -3.93 -3.03 -7.65
N GLY A 10 -5.11 -2.44 -7.42
CA GLY A 10 -5.57 -2.08 -6.08
C GLY A 10 -5.73 -3.30 -5.16
N ALA A 11 -6.33 -4.39 -5.66
CA ALA A 11 -6.47 -5.63 -4.90
C ALA A 11 -5.11 -6.25 -4.53
N LEU A 12 -4.14 -6.22 -5.46
CA LEU A 12 -2.77 -6.66 -5.19
C LEU A 12 -2.08 -5.76 -4.16
N ALA A 13 -2.26 -4.43 -4.24
CA ALA A 13 -1.73 -3.50 -3.25
C ALA A 13 -2.31 -3.77 -1.85
N TYR A 14 -3.63 -4.01 -1.75
CA TYR A 14 -4.26 -4.39 -0.50
C TYR A 14 -3.72 -5.72 0.03
N ALA A 15 -3.65 -6.74 -0.81
CA ALA A 15 -3.15 -8.07 -0.43
C ALA A 15 -1.69 -8.03 0.03
N ALA A 16 -0.85 -7.20 -0.58
CA ALA A 16 0.52 -6.96 -0.15
C ALA A 16 0.57 -6.35 1.26
N GLY A 17 -0.28 -5.36 1.54
CA GLY A 17 -0.38 -4.74 2.87
C GLY A 17 -0.83 -5.75 3.93
N TRP A 18 -1.84 -6.56 3.59
CA TRP A 18 -2.33 -7.63 4.45
C TRP A 18 -1.27 -8.72 4.72
N ALA A 19 -0.48 -9.08 3.71
CA ALA A 19 0.62 -10.02 3.87
C ALA A 19 1.70 -9.47 4.82
N VAL A 20 2.10 -8.20 4.67
CA VAL A 20 3.06 -7.56 5.59
C VAL A 20 2.51 -7.57 7.02
N ARG A 21 1.21 -7.27 7.19
CA ARG A 21 0.56 -7.35 8.50
C ARG A 21 0.66 -8.76 9.10
N LEU A 22 0.18 -9.79 8.41
CA LEU A 22 0.15 -11.15 8.95
C LEU A 22 1.55 -11.72 9.21
N TYR A 23 2.47 -11.57 8.27
CA TYR A 23 3.76 -12.26 8.32
C TYR A 23 4.84 -11.48 9.07
N VAL A 24 4.71 -10.17 9.19
CA VAL A 24 5.75 -9.32 9.80
C VAL A 24 5.26 -8.64 11.07
N LEU A 25 4.07 -8.01 11.03
CA LEU A 25 3.58 -7.23 12.18
C LEU A 25 2.98 -8.12 13.27
N GLU A 26 2.18 -9.14 12.91
CA GLU A 26 1.51 -10.03 13.86
C GLU A 26 2.40 -11.18 14.36
N LYS A 27 3.35 -11.65 13.53
CA LYS A 27 4.36 -12.66 13.94
C LYS A 27 5.55 -12.07 14.70
N GLY A 28 5.71 -10.75 14.68
CA GLY A 28 6.75 -10.06 15.44
C GLY A 28 6.44 -9.97 16.94
N PRO A 29 7.41 -9.56 17.77
CA PRO A 29 7.14 -9.25 19.17
C PRO A 29 6.00 -8.23 19.27
N LYS A 30 5.01 -8.50 20.13
CA LYS A 30 3.88 -7.59 20.38
C LYS A 30 4.45 -6.20 20.68
N PRO A 31 4.13 -5.18 19.88
CA PRO A 31 4.63 -3.84 20.14
C PRO A 31 4.06 -3.33 21.47
N GLU A 32 4.84 -2.56 22.22
CA GLU A 32 4.39 -1.90 23.46
C GLU A 32 3.24 -0.91 23.20
N GLN A 33 3.10 -0.43 21.96
CA GLN A 33 2.01 0.43 21.53
C GLN A 33 1.22 -0.19 20.37
N PRO A 34 -0.11 -0.02 20.32
CA PRO A 34 -0.91 -0.42 19.17
C PRO A 34 -0.30 0.15 17.89
N TYR A 35 -0.18 -0.68 16.86
CA TYR A 35 0.30 -0.27 15.56
C TYR A 35 -0.70 0.69 14.91
N SER A 36 -0.52 2.00 15.13
CA SER A 36 -1.26 3.04 14.39
C SER A 36 -0.56 3.40 13.09
N LEU A 37 -1.25 4.00 12.13
CA LEU A 37 -0.66 4.58 10.91
C LEU A 37 0.48 5.59 11.22
N SER A 38 0.50 6.15 12.43
CA SER A 38 1.54 7.05 12.91
C SER A 38 2.81 6.33 13.39
N HIS A 39 2.76 5.01 13.58
CA HIS A 39 3.88 4.21 14.10
C HIS A 39 5.06 4.22 13.12
N PRO A 40 6.30 4.49 13.57
CA PRO A 40 7.46 4.66 12.70
C PRO A 40 7.73 3.44 11.80
N LYS A 41 7.52 2.22 12.31
CA LYS A 41 7.60 0.99 11.50
C LYS A 41 6.60 0.97 10.33
N ILE A 42 5.35 1.39 10.55
CA ILE A 42 4.34 1.44 9.48
C ILE A 42 4.71 2.49 8.43
N LYS A 43 5.18 3.67 8.87
CA LYS A 43 5.66 4.72 7.96
C LYS A 43 6.79 4.24 7.04
N ILE A 44 7.71 3.41 7.56
CA ILE A 44 8.78 2.82 6.74
C ILE A 44 8.20 1.89 5.66
N TYR A 45 7.27 1.00 6.01
CA TYR A 45 6.64 0.13 5.00
C TYR A 45 5.84 0.92 3.96
N LEU A 46 5.11 1.96 4.38
CA LEU A 46 4.41 2.86 3.46
C LEU A 46 5.38 3.59 2.52
N ALA A 47 6.50 4.09 3.02
CA ALA A 47 7.51 4.78 2.22
C ALA A 47 8.20 3.84 1.23
N ILE A 48 8.55 2.61 1.65
CA ILE A 48 9.13 1.59 0.76
C ILE A 48 8.13 1.22 -0.34
N PHE A 49 6.88 0.95 0.03
CA PHE A 49 5.85 0.59 -0.93
C PHE A 49 5.58 1.73 -1.93
N PHE A 50 5.52 2.98 -1.45
CA PHE A 50 5.39 4.15 -2.31
C PHE A 50 6.55 4.26 -3.30
N GLY A 51 7.79 4.06 -2.84
CA GLY A 51 8.98 4.05 -3.71
C GLY A 51 8.91 2.97 -4.80
N ILE A 52 8.48 1.76 -4.45
CA ILE A 52 8.27 0.68 -5.42
C ILE A 52 7.19 1.07 -6.43
N MET A 53 6.08 1.65 -5.96
CA MET A 53 4.98 2.07 -6.82
C MET A 53 5.35 3.21 -7.76
N LEU A 54 6.27 4.12 -7.38
CA LEU A 54 6.79 5.15 -8.30
C LEU A 54 7.47 4.50 -9.50
N VAL A 55 8.30 3.48 -9.26
CA VAL A 55 8.98 2.73 -10.33
C VAL A 55 7.96 1.99 -11.20
N ILE A 56 7.03 1.26 -10.60
CA ILE A 56 5.99 0.52 -11.33
C ILE A 56 5.12 1.48 -12.16
N SER A 57 4.72 2.62 -11.60
CA SER A 57 3.89 3.61 -12.29
C SER A 57 4.64 4.26 -13.45
N ALA A 58 5.95 4.53 -13.31
CA ALA A 58 6.77 5.05 -14.40
C ALA A 58 6.90 4.03 -15.55
N LEU A 59 7.09 2.75 -15.21
CA LEU A 59 7.12 1.66 -16.20
C LEU A 59 5.75 1.50 -16.88
N LEU A 60 4.65 1.56 -16.14
CA LEU A 60 3.29 1.50 -16.69
C LEU A 60 2.99 2.66 -17.64
N GLY A 61 3.31 3.88 -17.24
CA GLY A 61 3.10 5.08 -18.06
C GLY A 61 3.82 4.97 -19.40
N LYS A 62 5.08 4.53 -19.37
CA LYS A 62 5.91 4.38 -20.57
C LYS A 62 5.52 3.20 -21.45
N PHE A 63 5.41 2.00 -20.87
CA PHE A 63 5.32 0.76 -21.64
C PHE A 63 3.89 0.27 -21.89
N VAL A 64 2.92 0.68 -21.07
CA VAL A 64 1.53 0.20 -21.19
C VAL A 64 0.58 1.30 -21.62
N LEU A 65 0.80 2.54 -21.18
CA LEU A 65 -0.06 3.68 -21.53
C LEU A 65 0.48 4.51 -22.70
N GLY A 66 1.73 4.28 -23.11
CA GLY A 66 2.31 4.92 -24.29
C GLY A 66 2.53 6.43 -24.12
N HIS A 67 2.73 6.90 -22.90
CA HIS A 67 3.07 8.30 -22.67
C HIS A 67 4.42 8.60 -23.35
N GLU A 68 4.48 9.69 -24.12
CA GLU A 68 5.70 10.09 -24.87
C GLU A 68 6.91 10.36 -23.95
N GLY A 69 6.66 10.62 -22.66
CA GLY A 69 7.68 10.86 -21.64
C GLY A 69 7.25 10.39 -20.24
N LEU A 70 8.01 10.82 -19.23
CA LEU A 70 7.68 10.53 -17.83
C LEU A 70 6.55 11.47 -17.38
N ASP A 71 5.32 10.99 -17.42
CA ASP A 71 4.17 11.69 -16.85
C ASP A 71 4.24 11.67 -15.32
N VAL A 72 4.88 12.71 -14.77
CA VAL A 72 5.09 12.88 -13.33
C VAL A 72 3.77 12.88 -12.57
N ALA A 73 2.71 13.48 -13.14
CA ALA A 73 1.41 13.56 -12.49
C ALA A 73 0.78 12.17 -12.37
N PHE A 74 0.76 11.40 -13.46
CA PHE A 74 0.29 10.01 -13.43
C PHE A 74 1.09 9.17 -12.44
N VAL A 75 2.43 9.25 -12.50
CA VAL A 75 3.31 8.45 -11.64
C VAL A 75 3.05 8.73 -10.16
N ILE A 76 2.97 9.99 -9.77
CA ILE A 76 2.76 10.37 -8.37
C ILE A 76 1.36 9.98 -7.91
N VAL A 77 0.31 10.34 -8.66
CA VAL A 77 -1.08 10.09 -8.26
C VAL A 77 -1.37 8.60 -8.19
N ASN A 78 -0.97 7.82 -9.20
CA ASN A 78 -1.17 6.37 -9.20
C ASN A 78 -0.44 5.70 -8.03
N SER A 79 0.77 6.15 -7.72
CA SER A 79 1.54 5.63 -6.58
C SER A 79 0.92 5.99 -5.24
N LEU A 80 0.37 7.20 -5.09
CA LEU A 80 -0.34 7.62 -3.90
C LEU A 80 -1.60 6.78 -3.68
N VAL A 81 -2.40 6.57 -4.73
CA VAL A 81 -3.62 5.76 -4.64
C VAL A 81 -3.29 4.32 -4.27
N ALA A 82 -2.29 3.71 -4.91
CA ALA A 82 -1.87 2.36 -4.57
C ALA A 82 -1.35 2.25 -3.12
N THR A 83 -0.57 3.23 -2.67
CA THR A 83 -0.04 3.28 -1.29
C THR A 83 -1.16 3.48 -0.27
N PHE A 84 -2.17 4.28 -0.61
CA PHE A 84 -3.36 4.46 0.22
C PHE A 84 -4.12 3.14 0.37
N VAL A 85 -4.34 2.39 -0.71
CA VAL A 85 -4.98 1.06 -0.66
C VAL A 85 -4.14 0.05 0.13
N PHE A 86 -2.82 0.06 -0.07
CA PHE A 86 -1.88 -0.75 0.72
C PHE A 86 -1.95 -0.42 2.22
N SER A 87 -2.16 0.85 2.59
CA SER A 87 -2.31 1.27 3.99
C SER A 87 -3.53 0.62 4.68
N PHE A 88 -4.64 0.40 3.96
CA PHE A 88 -5.79 -0.34 4.49
C PHE A 88 -5.48 -1.82 4.72
N GLY A 89 -4.71 -2.46 3.84
CA GLY A 89 -4.27 -3.84 4.04
C GLY A 89 -3.32 -3.98 5.22
N LEU A 90 -2.45 -2.99 5.41
CA LEU A 90 -1.55 -2.88 6.56
C LEU A 90 -2.27 -2.62 7.88
N SER A 91 -3.43 -1.94 7.82
CA SER A 91 -4.10 -1.45 9.01
C SER A 91 -4.47 -2.63 9.93
N PRO A 92 -3.86 -2.68 11.13
CA PRO A 92 -4.16 -3.71 12.12
C PRO A 92 -5.46 -3.38 12.86
N ASP A 93 -6.02 -2.20 12.63
CA ASP A 93 -7.34 -1.75 13.07
C ASP A 93 -8.44 -2.50 12.29
N HIS A 94 -8.41 -3.84 12.34
CA HIS A 94 -9.65 -4.59 12.34
C HIS A 94 -10.12 -4.64 13.79
N ILE A 95 -10.97 -3.69 14.16
CA ILE A 95 -12.15 -3.96 14.97
C ILE A 95 -11.84 -4.82 16.21
N ARG A 96 -10.97 -4.35 17.11
CA ARG A 96 -11.30 -4.49 18.54
C ARG A 96 -12.37 -3.43 18.80
N HIS A 97 -13.60 -3.69 18.34
CA HIS A 97 -14.73 -3.21 19.10
C HIS A 97 -14.56 -3.87 20.45
N ASP A 98 -14.43 -3.05 21.48
CA ASP A 98 -14.41 -3.46 22.86
C ASP A 98 -15.61 -4.41 23.09
N LEU A 99 -15.36 -5.72 22.97
CA LEU A 99 -16.25 -6.73 23.52
C LEU A 99 -16.09 -6.56 25.03
N PRO A 100 -17.16 -6.24 25.76
CA PRO A 100 -17.11 -6.32 27.21
C PRO A 100 -16.82 -7.77 27.59
N ASP A 101 -16.02 -7.94 28.65
CA ASP A 101 -15.64 -9.25 29.20
C ASP A 101 -16.83 -10.20 29.43
#